data_AF-A0A0P7Z9K4-F1
#
_entry.id   AF-A0A0P7Z9K4-F1
#
_cell.length_a   1.000
_cell.length_b   1.000
_cell.length_c   1.000
_cell.angle_alpha   90.00
_cell.angle_beta   90.00
_cell.angle_gamma   90.00
#
_symmetry.space_group_name_H-M   'P 1'
#
loop_
_entity.id
_entity.type
_entity.pdbx_description
1 polymer ?
#
loop_
_entity_poly.entity_id
_entity_poly.type
_entity_poly.pdbx_seq_one_letter_code
_entity_poly.pdbx_strand_id
1 'polypeptide(L)'
;MPGFGYMSKVNRKGQEAIKDNIVHYIENNASNILLAVMVVNTTSFVEIVDRWTLRNEIPVEVELFEFFNELDIDVIIAANKMDKVKDRDLALDGVAQRLGMSPPWRQWLDKIVPVSAKKGNLGELKQLIQKKIEGISNSV
;
A
#
# COMPACT_ATOMS: atom_id res chain seq x y z
N MET A 1 -7.20 -1.79 10.09
CA MET A 1 -6.47 -3.06 10.36
C MET A 1 -5.26 -2.77 11.24
N PRO A 2 -4.82 -3.72 12.09
CA PRO A 2 -3.47 -3.66 12.69
C PRO A 2 -2.41 -3.47 11.60
N GLY A 3 -1.26 -2.89 11.93
CA GLY A 3 -0.18 -2.74 10.94
C GLY A 3 0.26 -4.11 10.41
N PHE A 4 0.42 -4.28 9.10
CA PHE A 4 0.76 -5.60 8.55
C PHE A 4 2.28 -5.87 8.54
N GLY A 5 3.10 -4.82 8.52
CA GLY A 5 4.57 -4.90 8.49
C GLY A 5 5.25 -5.23 9.84
N TYR A 6 6.58 -5.17 9.87
CA TYR A 6 7.40 -5.54 11.03
C TYR A 6 6.98 -4.81 12.32
N MET A 7 6.51 -5.58 13.31
CA MET A 7 6.14 -5.10 14.63
C MET A 7 7.22 -5.40 15.64
N SER A 8 8.11 -4.44 15.90
CA SER A 8 9.25 -4.60 16.84
C SER A 8 8.85 -5.01 18.27
N LYS A 9 7.59 -4.84 18.65
CA LYS A 9 7.06 -5.13 20.00
C LYS A 9 6.22 -6.41 20.09
N VAL A 10 6.05 -7.15 18.99
CA VAL A 10 5.26 -8.38 18.97
C VAL A 10 6.19 -9.55 18.65
N ASN A 11 6.08 -10.63 19.43
CA ASN A 11 6.86 -11.85 19.18
C ASN A 11 6.46 -12.49 17.84
N ARG A 12 7.31 -13.36 17.29
CA ARG A 12 7.09 -13.97 15.97
C ARG A 12 5.71 -14.66 15.84
N LYS A 13 5.31 -15.42 16.86
CA LYS A 13 3.99 -16.08 16.91
C LYS A 13 2.82 -15.08 16.88
N GLY A 14 2.95 -13.97 17.59
CA GLY A 14 1.95 -12.91 17.59
C GLY A 14 1.89 -12.16 16.26
N GLN A 15 3.03 -12.00 15.57
CA GLN A 15 3.07 -11.43 14.22
C GLN A 15 2.38 -12.35 13.22
N GLU A 16 2.68 -13.65 13.26
CA GLU A 16 2.03 -14.68 12.43
C GLU A 16 0.52 -14.69 12.67
N ALA A 17 0.05 -14.73 13.92
CA ALA A 17 -1.37 -14.68 14.23
C ALA A 17 -2.06 -13.39 13.76
N ILE A 18 -1.40 -12.23 13.83
CA ILE A 18 -1.96 -10.97 13.30
C ILE A 18 -2.07 -11.03 11.78
N LYS A 19 -1.07 -11.59 11.10
CA LYS A 19 -1.09 -11.77 9.64
C LYS A 19 -2.24 -12.70 9.24
N ASP A 20 -2.36 -13.87 9.86
CA ASP A 20 -3.41 -14.84 9.57
C ASP A 20 -4.81 -14.24 9.74
N ASN A 21 -5.01 -13.48 10.83
CA ASN A 21 -6.29 -12.80 11.06
C ASN A 21 -6.59 -11.73 10.01
N ILE A 22 -5.58 -11.01 9.51
CA ILE A 22 -5.76 -9.99 8.47
C ILE A 22 -6.09 -10.68 7.14
N VAL A 23 -5.36 -11.72 6.77
CA VAL A 23 -5.62 -12.51 5.55
C VAL A 23 -7.03 -13.07 5.60
N HIS A 24 -7.39 -13.81 6.64
CA HIS A 24 -8.74 -14.38 6.79
C HIS A 24 -9.84 -13.32 6.78
N TYR A 25 -9.62 -12.15 7.39
CA TYR A 25 -10.61 -11.08 7.31
C TYR A 25 -10.79 -10.61 5.86
N ILE A 26 -9.71 -10.38 5.13
CA ILE A 26 -9.78 -9.89 3.75
C ILE A 26 -10.43 -10.95 2.85
N GLU A 27 -10.02 -12.22 2.92
CA GLU A 27 -10.60 -13.31 2.10
C GLU A 27 -12.10 -13.43 2.32
N ASN A 28 -12.52 -13.51 3.59
CA ASN A 28 -13.93 -13.71 3.95
C ASN A 28 -14.81 -12.50 3.62
N ASN A 29 -14.21 -11.33 3.37
CA ASN A 29 -14.94 -10.10 3.08
C ASN A 29 -14.57 -9.50 1.72
N ALA A 30 -13.83 -10.19 0.85
CA ALA A 30 -13.29 -9.62 -0.38
C ALA A 30 -14.41 -9.01 -1.25
N SER A 31 -15.52 -9.73 -1.42
CA SER A 31 -16.70 -9.25 -2.15
C SER A 31 -17.40 -8.03 -1.54
N ASN A 32 -17.12 -7.73 -0.26
CA ASN A 32 -17.68 -6.61 0.49
C ASN A 32 -16.68 -5.45 0.65
N ILE A 33 -15.44 -5.61 0.18
CA ILE A 33 -14.41 -4.57 0.22
C ILE A 33 -14.44 -3.83 -1.12
N LEU A 34 -15.01 -2.63 -1.12
CA LEU A 34 -15.05 -1.80 -2.33
C LEU A 34 -13.67 -1.24 -2.72
N LEU A 35 -12.82 -0.96 -1.72
CA LEU A 35 -11.54 -0.29 -1.92
C LEU A 35 -10.61 -0.51 -0.73
N ALA A 36 -9.35 -0.82 -1.01
CA ALA A 36 -8.27 -0.80 -0.03
C ALA A 36 -7.40 0.46 -0.19
N VAL A 37 -6.92 1.02 0.93
CA VAL A 37 -5.91 2.08 0.93
C VAL A 37 -4.69 1.56 1.66
N MET A 38 -3.64 1.23 0.92
CA MET A 38 -2.36 0.78 1.47
C MET A 38 -1.46 2.00 1.72
N VAL A 39 -1.12 2.23 2.99
CA VAL A 39 -0.25 3.35 3.39
C VAL A 39 1.19 2.88 3.47
N VAL A 40 2.07 3.44 2.63
CA VAL A 40 3.51 3.13 2.64
C VAL A 40 4.33 4.30 3.13
N ASN A 41 5.44 4.05 3.84
CA ASN A 41 6.39 5.10 4.19
C ASN A 41 7.40 5.29 3.07
N THR A 42 7.22 6.31 2.23
CA THR A 42 8.07 6.56 1.05
C THR A 42 9.54 6.71 1.40
N THR A 43 9.89 7.18 2.60
CA THR A 43 11.29 7.39 3.00
C THR A 43 12.06 6.11 3.28
N SER A 44 11.39 4.99 3.49
CA SER A 44 12.02 3.74 3.92
C SER A 44 11.56 2.53 3.11
N PHE A 45 10.52 2.65 2.29
CA PHE A 45 9.90 1.55 1.58
C PHE A 45 10.91 0.77 0.72
N VAL A 46 11.61 1.47 -0.19
CA VAL A 46 12.57 0.85 -1.12
C VAL A 46 13.69 0.14 -0.36
N GLU A 47 14.28 0.79 0.64
CA GLU A 47 15.37 0.22 1.45
C GLU A 47 14.92 -1.04 2.21
N ILE A 48 13.69 -1.02 2.76
CA ILE A 48 13.14 -2.16 3.49
C ILE A 48 12.89 -3.32 2.52
N VAL A 49 12.23 -3.06 1.39
CA VAL A 49 11.97 -4.09 0.38
C VAL A 49 13.26 -4.73 -0.10
N ASP A 50 14.23 -3.91 -0.53
CA ASP A 50 15.50 -4.41 -1.06
C ASP A 50 16.25 -5.26 -0.03
N ARG A 51 16.22 -4.88 1.26
CA ARG A 51 16.85 -5.63 2.34
C ARG A 51 16.22 -7.02 2.54
N TRP A 52 14.90 -7.13 2.43
CA TRP A 52 14.19 -8.42 2.53
C TRP A 52 14.48 -9.28 1.30
N THR A 53 14.43 -8.70 0.10
CA THR A 53 14.76 -9.40 -1.15
C THR A 53 16.19 -9.95 -1.13
N LEU A 54 17.16 -9.18 -0.61
CA LEU A 54 18.55 -9.65 -0.44
C LEU A 54 18.69 -10.84 0.53
N ARG A 55 17.71 -11.06 1.41
CA ARG A 55 17.64 -12.21 2.31
C ARG A 55 16.87 -13.38 1.72
N ASN A 56 16.47 -13.31 0.44
CA ASN A 56 15.54 -14.24 -0.21
C ASN A 56 14.20 -14.34 0.54
N GLU A 57 13.75 -13.25 1.17
CA GLU A 57 12.44 -13.13 1.80
C GLU A 57 11.55 -12.19 0.98
N ILE A 58 10.25 -12.49 0.91
CA ILE A 58 9.27 -11.61 0.26
C ILE A 58 8.90 -10.49 1.24
N PRO A 59 9.03 -9.20 0.87
CA PRO A 59 8.61 -8.11 1.72
C PRO A 59 7.09 -8.13 1.93
N VAL A 60 6.69 -7.89 3.17
CA VAL A 60 5.30 -8.02 3.62
C VAL A 60 4.34 -7.07 2.89
N GLU A 61 4.76 -5.84 2.60
CA GLU A 61 3.95 -4.90 1.82
C GLU A 61 3.79 -5.28 0.35
N VAL A 62 4.76 -6.02 -0.22
CA VAL A 62 4.67 -6.53 -1.61
C VAL A 62 3.70 -7.69 -1.65
N GLU A 63 3.84 -8.65 -0.73
CA GLU A 63 2.94 -9.79 -0.55
C GLU A 63 1.47 -9.33 -0.36
N LEU A 64 1.24 -8.32 0.49
CA LEU A 64 -0.11 -7.79 0.70
C LEU A 64 -0.68 -7.13 -0.56
N PHE A 65 0.13 -6.41 -1.32
CA PHE A 65 -0.31 -5.77 -2.56
C PHE A 65 -0.68 -6.80 -3.62
N GLU A 66 0.14 -7.83 -3.80
CA GLU A 66 -0.13 -8.96 -4.68
C GLU A 66 -1.43 -9.66 -4.28
N PHE A 67 -1.58 -9.95 -2.99
CA PHE A 67 -2.79 -10.58 -2.44
C PHE A 67 -4.07 -9.77 -2.68
N PHE A 68 -4.05 -8.45 -2.55
CA PHE A 68 -5.20 -7.62 -2.93
C PHE A 68 -5.53 -7.72 -4.42
N ASN A 69 -4.51 -7.75 -5.29
CA ASN A 69 -4.74 -7.91 -6.73
C ASN A 69 -5.30 -9.30 -7.07
N GLU A 70 -4.87 -10.36 -6.38
CA GLU A 70 -5.41 -11.72 -6.56
C GLU A 70 -6.89 -11.83 -6.18
N LEU A 71 -7.36 -11.00 -5.24
CA LEU A 71 -8.75 -10.92 -4.80
C LEU A 71 -9.59 -9.91 -5.59
N ASP A 72 -9.05 -9.33 -6.67
CA ASP A 72 -9.69 -8.25 -7.45
C ASP A 72 -10.11 -7.04 -6.59
N ILE A 73 -9.41 -6.77 -5.49
CA ILE A 73 -9.66 -5.61 -4.64
C ILE A 73 -8.89 -4.41 -5.22
N ASP A 74 -9.60 -3.33 -5.55
CA ASP A 74 -8.98 -2.09 -5.99
C ASP A 74 -8.16 -1.48 -4.83
N VAL A 75 -6.92 -1.06 -5.12
CA VAL A 75 -5.97 -0.56 -4.10
C VAL A 75 -5.44 0.81 -4.49
N ILE A 76 -5.58 1.78 -3.58
CA ILE A 76 -4.81 3.03 -3.61
C ILE A 76 -3.58 2.90 -2.71
N ILE A 77 -2.41 3.24 -3.24
CA ILE A 77 -1.15 3.38 -2.51
C ILE A 77 -1.01 4.83 -2.02
N ALA A 78 -1.25 5.06 -0.74
CA ALA A 78 -0.97 6.32 -0.08
C ALA A 78 0.53 6.40 0.29
N ALA A 79 1.35 6.93 -0.62
CA ALA A 79 2.78 7.11 -0.45
C ALA A 79 3.07 8.27 0.52
N ASN A 80 3.17 7.94 1.81
CA ASN A 80 3.18 8.89 2.91
C ASN A 80 4.57 9.39 3.30
N LYS A 81 4.59 10.48 4.07
CA LYS A 81 5.78 11.22 4.54
C LYS A 81 6.53 11.95 3.42
N MET A 82 5.81 12.41 2.41
CA MET A 82 6.40 13.22 1.32
C MET A 82 7.05 14.53 1.79
N ASP A 83 6.75 15.00 3.01
CA ASP A 83 7.45 16.11 3.65
C ASP A 83 8.93 15.82 3.96
N LYS A 84 9.36 14.56 3.86
CA LYS A 84 10.74 14.12 4.09
C LYS A 84 11.44 13.64 2.81
N VAL A 85 10.75 13.63 1.69
CA VAL A 85 11.28 13.15 0.41
C VAL A 85 11.90 14.32 -0.33
N LYS A 86 13.17 14.19 -0.77
CA LYS A 86 13.87 15.22 -1.53
C LYS A 86 13.56 15.15 -3.02
N ASP A 87 13.66 13.96 -3.59
CA ASP A 87 13.33 13.69 -4.99
C ASP A 87 12.04 12.87 -5.04
N ARG A 88 10.96 13.54 -5.46
CA ARG A 88 9.62 12.94 -5.53
C ARG A 88 9.57 11.82 -6.56
N ASP A 89 10.18 12.02 -7.73
CA ASP A 89 10.04 11.08 -8.82
C ASP A 89 10.85 9.82 -8.56
N LEU A 90 12.11 9.99 -8.15
CA LEU A 90 12.95 8.86 -7.79
C LEU A 90 12.31 8.00 -6.70
N ALA A 91 11.74 8.63 -5.68
CA ALA A 91 11.14 7.91 -4.57
C ALA A 91 9.85 7.17 -4.97
N LEU A 92 8.98 7.80 -5.75
CA LEU A 92 7.72 7.19 -6.18
C LEU A 92 7.92 6.16 -7.30
N ASP A 93 8.90 6.35 -8.19
CA ASP A 93 9.32 5.33 -9.16
C ASP A 93 9.85 4.09 -8.45
N GLY A 94 10.64 4.30 -7.38
CA GLY A 94 11.11 3.21 -6.51
C GLY A 94 9.94 2.46 -5.85
N VAL A 95 8.95 3.16 -5.32
CA VAL A 95 7.73 2.53 -4.77
C VAL A 95 7.00 1.74 -5.85
N ALA A 96 6.76 2.33 -7.03
CA ALA A 96 6.06 1.67 -8.12
C ALA A 96 6.77 0.37 -8.54
N GLN A 97 8.08 0.44 -8.79
CA GLN A 97 8.87 -0.69 -9.27
C GLN A 97 8.84 -1.87 -8.30
N ARG A 98 8.94 -1.62 -6.99
CA ARG A 98 8.93 -2.68 -5.96
C ARG A 98 7.55 -3.29 -5.75
N LEU A 99 6.49 -2.61 -6.17
CA LEU A 99 5.12 -3.13 -6.21
C LEU A 99 4.77 -3.76 -7.58
N GLY A 100 5.76 -4.03 -8.43
CA GLY A 100 5.55 -4.66 -9.75
C GLY A 100 4.98 -3.71 -10.82
N MET A 101 4.89 -2.41 -10.54
CA MET A 101 4.43 -1.40 -11.49
C MET A 101 5.61 -0.78 -12.24
N SER A 102 5.50 -0.65 -13.56
CA SER A 102 6.57 -0.03 -14.36
C SER A 102 6.71 1.47 -14.04
N PRO A 103 7.92 2.04 -13.98
CA PRO A 103 8.09 3.49 -13.95
C PRO A 103 7.76 4.12 -15.33
N PRO A 104 7.45 5.43 -15.38
CA PRO A 104 7.37 6.36 -14.26
C PRO A 104 6.08 6.19 -13.44
N TRP A 105 6.12 6.50 -12.15
CA TRP A 105 4.98 6.42 -11.23
C TRP A 105 3.78 7.23 -11.72
N ARG A 106 4.03 8.27 -12.53
CA ARG A 106 3.02 9.17 -13.12
C ARG A 106 2.02 8.48 -14.06
N GLN A 107 2.26 7.26 -14.51
CA GLN A 107 1.24 6.51 -15.26
C GLN A 107 0.20 5.83 -14.35
N TRP A 108 0.46 5.82 -13.03
CA TRP A 108 -0.37 5.18 -12.00
C TRP A 108 -1.03 6.20 -11.09
N LEU A 109 -1.47 7.37 -11.60
CA LEU A 109 -2.09 8.42 -10.77
C LEU A 109 -3.44 8.01 -10.16
N ASP A 110 -4.06 6.96 -10.71
CA ASP A 110 -5.25 6.30 -10.20
C ASP A 110 -4.95 5.25 -9.11
N LYS A 111 -3.67 4.95 -8.86
CA LYS A 111 -3.22 4.03 -7.81
C LYS A 111 -2.29 4.69 -6.78
N ILE A 112 -1.24 5.39 -7.19
CA ILE A 112 -0.23 5.96 -6.29
C ILE A 112 -0.53 7.43 -6.00
N VAL A 113 -0.80 7.74 -4.73
CA VAL A 113 -1.06 9.09 -4.26
C VAL A 113 0.00 9.52 -3.25
N PRO A 114 0.87 10.48 -3.58
CA PRO A 114 1.82 11.05 -2.64
C PRO A 114 1.11 11.91 -1.60
N VAL A 115 1.34 11.61 -0.32
CA VAL A 115 0.70 12.30 0.79
C VAL A 115 1.69 12.71 1.88
N SER A 116 1.32 13.71 2.66
CA SER A 116 1.95 13.97 3.95
C SER A 116 0.85 14.12 4.99
N ALA A 117 0.56 13.03 5.69
CA ALA A 117 -0.39 13.04 6.79
C ALA A 117 0.03 14.06 7.87
N LYS A 118 1.34 14.22 8.10
CA LYS A 118 1.90 15.20 9.05
C LYS A 118 1.57 16.64 8.66
N LYS A 119 1.53 16.96 7.37
CA LYS A 119 1.22 18.30 6.87
C LYS A 119 -0.26 18.49 6.51
N GLY A 120 -1.09 17.46 6.67
CA GLY A 120 -2.50 17.50 6.27
C GLY A 120 -2.71 17.40 4.75
N ASN A 121 -1.67 17.08 3.98
CA ASN A 121 -1.74 16.97 2.51
C ASN A 121 -2.39 15.62 2.13
N LEU A 122 -3.71 15.58 2.21
CA LEU A 122 -4.55 14.40 1.97
C LEU A 122 -5.64 14.66 0.90
N GLY A 123 -5.66 15.84 0.28
CA GLY A 123 -6.72 16.25 -0.65
C GLY A 123 -6.86 15.33 -1.86
N GLU A 124 -5.75 15.07 -2.56
CA GLU A 124 -5.71 14.16 -3.71
C GLU A 124 -6.19 12.75 -3.34
N LEU A 125 -5.80 12.24 -2.17
CA LEU A 125 -6.22 10.93 -1.69
C LEU A 125 -7.74 10.88 -1.46
N LYS A 126 -8.31 11.89 -0.80
CA LYS A 126 -9.76 11.97 -0.57
C LYS A 126 -10.54 12.02 -1.88
N GLN A 127 -10.08 12.84 -2.83
CA GLN A 127 -10.72 12.97 -4.14
C GLN A 127 -10.68 11.65 -4.92
N LEU A 128 -9.55 10.94 -4.91
CA LEU A 128 -9.43 9.66 -5.59
C LEU A 128 -10.30 8.57 -4.95
N ILE A 129 -10.35 8.51 -3.61
CA ILE A 129 -11.24 7.60 -2.88
C ILE A 129 -12.70 7.87 -3.28
N GLN A 130 -13.14 9.13 -3.25
CA GLN A 130 -14.49 9.50 -3.64
C GLN A 130 -14.80 9.09 -5.08
N LYS A 131 -13.90 9.41 -6.02
CA LYS A 131 -14.04 9.06 -7.44
C LYS A 131 -14.17 7.54 -7.65
N LYS A 132 -13.36 6.73 -6.95
CA LYS A 132 -13.44 5.26 -7.05
C LYS A 132 -14.77 4.72 -6.50
N ILE A 133 -15.21 5.22 -5.33
CA ILE A 133 -16.49 4.81 -4.74
C ILE A 133 -17.68 5.20 -5.64
N GLU A 134 -17.67 6.41 -6.21
CA GLU A 134 -18.71 6.86 -7.15
C GLU A 134 -18.70 6.04 -8.44
N GLY A 135 -17.51 5.73 -8.98
CA GLY A 135 -17.37 4.89 -10.17
C GLY A 135 -17.93 3.48 -9.97
N ILE A 136 -17.71 2.89 -8.80
CA ILE A 136 -18.26 1.58 -8.45
C ILE A 136 -19.79 1.65 -8.30
N SER A 137 -20.31 2.67 -7.60
CA SER A 137 -21.75 2.85 -7.38
C SER A 137 -22.55 3.03 -8.68
N ASN A 138 -21.92 3.57 -9.74
CA ASN A 138 -22.55 3.75 -11.05
C ASN A 138 -22.43 2.51 -11.97
N SER A 139 -21.68 1.49 -11.55
CA SER A 139 -21.46 0.25 -12.31
C SER A 139 -22.28 -0.94 -11.79
N VAL A 140 -23.07 -0.74 -10.73
CA VAL A 140 -24.01 -1.69 -10.11
C VAL A 140 -25.43 -1.26 -10.42
#